data_AF-A0A2T0KP19-F1
#
_entry.id   AF-A0A2T0KP19-F1
#
_cell.length_a   1.000
_cell.length_b   1.000
_cell.length_c   1.000
_cell.angle_alpha   90.00
_cell.angle_beta   90.00
_cell.angle_gamma   90.00
#
_symmetry.space_group_name_H-M   'P 1'
#
loop_
_entity.id
_entity.type
_entity.pdbx_description
1 polymer ?
#
loop_
_entity_poly.entity_id
_entity_poly.type
_entity_poly.pdbx_seq_one_letter_code
_entity_poly.pdbx_strand_id
1 'polypeptide(L)'
;MTAVDQSRTTRVVVPAQPNSGVWTAEEPAIFRFPAPDDPPPGSGRMLAIAVYGTVLGLCGVGVGLYAVMAVFSGAPAWYLPLLAVLTMLSVAPVVAAFLAIHQRTLPWFLLLGGAPPMAVAVSVALAY
;
A
#
# COMPACT_ATOMS: atom_id res chain seq x y z
N MET A 1 -9.45 16.08 -41.52
CA MET A 1 -9.55 14.64 -41.20
C MET A 1 -8.14 14.11 -41.02
N THR A 2 -7.67 14.02 -39.78
CA THR A 2 -6.33 13.53 -39.44
C THR A 2 -6.43 12.07 -39.02
N ALA A 3 -5.94 11.17 -39.88
CA ALA A 3 -5.85 9.74 -39.59
C ALA A 3 -4.82 9.53 -38.47
N VAL A 4 -5.29 8.99 -37.35
CA VAL A 4 -4.43 8.56 -36.24
C VAL A 4 -3.80 7.24 -36.65
N ASP A 5 -2.48 7.28 -36.88
CA ASP A 5 -1.66 6.12 -37.19
C ASP A 5 -1.64 5.18 -35.97
N GLN A 6 -2.31 4.04 -36.08
CA GLN A 6 -2.33 3.04 -35.02
C GLN A 6 -0.97 2.35 -34.97
N SER A 7 -0.13 2.82 -34.05
CA SER A 7 1.16 2.20 -33.75
C SER A 7 0.95 0.73 -33.39
N ARG A 8 1.31 -0.13 -34.34
CA ARG A 8 1.26 -1.58 -34.25
C ARG A 8 2.20 -2.06 -33.16
N THR A 9 1.67 -2.30 -31.97
CA THR A 9 2.44 -2.94 -30.88
C THR A 9 2.73 -4.38 -31.27
N THR A 10 3.91 -4.64 -31.81
CA THR A 10 4.40 -5.99 -32.12
C THR A 10 4.46 -6.78 -30.82
N ARG A 11 3.46 -7.62 -30.58
CA ARG A 11 3.50 -8.62 -29.51
C ARG A 11 4.62 -9.60 -29.86
N VAL A 12 5.73 -9.52 -29.14
CA VAL A 12 6.75 -10.58 -29.17
C VAL A 12 6.12 -11.81 -28.55
N VAL A 13 5.66 -12.74 -29.39
CA VAL A 13 5.23 -14.07 -28.95
C VAL A 13 6.50 -14.84 -28.65
N VAL A 14 6.92 -14.83 -27.39
CA VAL A 14 7.97 -15.73 -26.90
C VAL A 14 7.39 -17.14 -26.97
N PRO A 15 7.99 -18.07 -27.74
CA PRO A 15 7.52 -19.45 -27.78
C PRO A 15 7.60 -20.04 -26.37
N ALA A 16 6.55 -20.74 -25.94
CA ALA A 16 6.50 -21.42 -24.67
C ALA A 16 7.71 -22.36 -24.57
N GLN A 17 8.66 -22.00 -23.72
CA GLN A 17 9.88 -22.78 -23.54
C GLN A 17 9.50 -24.07 -22.81
N PRO A 18 9.78 -25.26 -23.39
CA PRO A 18 9.44 -26.52 -22.76
C PRO A 18 10.27 -26.67 -21.48
N ASN A 19 9.54 -26.75 -20.39
CA ASN A 19 9.97 -26.91 -19.00
C ASN A 19 11.24 -27.79 -18.84
N SER A 20 12.35 -27.18 -18.44
CA SER A 20 13.53 -27.88 -17.93
C SER A 20 13.93 -27.31 -16.57
N GLY A 21 13.13 -27.62 -15.55
CA GLY A 21 13.48 -27.33 -14.17
C GLY A 21 12.38 -27.80 -13.23
N VAL A 22 12.59 -28.98 -12.65
CA VAL A 22 11.78 -29.55 -11.58
C VAL A 22 11.72 -28.55 -10.42
N TRP A 23 10.64 -27.76 -10.36
CA TRP A 23 10.18 -27.08 -9.15
C TRP A 23 8.82 -27.69 -8.80
N THR A 24 8.85 -28.49 -7.76
CA THR A 24 7.71 -29.12 -7.11
C THR A 24 6.66 -28.09 -6.75
N ALA A 25 5.41 -28.30 -7.17
CA ALA A 25 4.19 -27.61 -6.75
C ALA A 25 4.36 -26.09 -6.50
N GLU A 26 4.19 -25.26 -7.53
CA GLU A 26 4.04 -23.82 -7.38
C GLU A 26 2.87 -23.51 -6.43
N GLU A 27 3.17 -23.31 -5.15
CA GLU A 27 2.29 -22.55 -4.27
C GLU A 27 2.00 -21.22 -4.97
N PRO A 28 0.71 -20.82 -5.08
CA PRO A 28 0.37 -19.58 -5.76
C PRO A 28 1.05 -18.43 -5.03
N ALA A 29 2.05 -17.82 -5.67
CA ALA A 29 2.76 -16.69 -5.10
C ALA A 29 1.76 -15.61 -4.65
N ILE A 30 1.83 -15.23 -3.37
CA ILE A 30 0.94 -14.25 -2.75
C ILE A 30 1.01 -12.91 -3.52
N PHE A 31 2.16 -12.51 -4.04
CA PHE A 31 2.29 -11.33 -4.90
C PHE A 31 2.64 -11.76 -6.34
N ARG A 32 1.61 -12.09 -7.13
CA ARG A 32 1.76 -12.32 -8.59
C ARG A 32 1.23 -11.14 -9.40
N PHE A 33 1.84 -10.90 -10.56
CA PHE A 33 1.29 -9.95 -11.52
C PHE A 33 -0.06 -10.45 -12.06
N PRO A 34 -0.99 -9.53 -12.41
CA PRO A 34 -2.28 -9.90 -12.97
C PRO A 34 -2.10 -10.73 -14.24
N ALA A 35 -2.74 -11.89 -14.29
CA ALA A 35 -2.88 -12.64 -15.53
C ALA A 35 -3.99 -12.00 -16.37
N PRO A 36 -3.97 -12.16 -17.71
CA PRO A 36 -5.01 -11.62 -18.59
C PRO A 36 -6.44 -12.05 -18.24
N ASP A 37 -6.60 -13.18 -17.55
CA ASP A 37 -7.89 -13.76 -17.17
C ASP A 37 -8.36 -13.34 -15.77
N ASP A 38 -7.55 -12.60 -15.01
CA ASP A 38 -7.94 -12.14 -13.68
C ASP A 38 -8.98 -11.00 -13.79
N PRO A 39 -10.11 -11.07 -13.05
CA PRO A 39 -11.12 -10.05 -13.10
C PRO A 39 -10.56 -8.69 -12.63
N PRO A 40 -10.86 -7.60 -13.34
CA PRO A 40 -10.32 -6.29 -12.99
C PRO A 40 -10.82 -5.87 -11.60
N PRO A 41 -9.94 -5.23 -10.79
CA PRO A 41 -10.34 -4.69 -9.50
C PRO A 41 -11.54 -3.73 -9.64
N GLY A 42 -12.63 -4.02 -8.94
CA GLY A 42 -13.82 -3.19 -8.97
C GLY A 42 -13.54 -1.75 -8.51
N SER A 43 -14.08 -0.76 -9.22
CA SER A 43 -13.89 0.67 -8.93
C SER A 43 -14.23 1.05 -7.49
N GLY A 44 -15.30 0.49 -6.92
CA GLY A 44 -15.67 0.70 -5.52
C GLY A 44 -14.62 0.21 -4.52
N ARG A 45 -13.91 -0.88 -4.83
CA ARG A 45 -12.81 -1.38 -3.98
C ARG A 45 -11.62 -0.45 -4.02
N MET A 46 -11.24 0.04 -5.21
CA MET A 46 -10.16 1.02 -5.35
C MET A 46 -10.48 2.29 -4.56
N LEU A 47 -11.70 2.80 -4.68
CA LEU A 47 -12.14 3.99 -3.95
C LEU A 47 -12.07 3.77 -2.43
N ALA A 48 -12.55 2.62 -1.93
CA ALA A 48 -12.51 2.34 -0.49
C ALA A 48 -11.08 2.28 0.06
N ILE A 49 -10.17 1.61 -0.64
CA ILE A 49 -8.74 1.53 -0.27
C ILE A 49 -8.11 2.93 -0.31
N ALA A 50 -8.41 3.73 -1.35
CA ALA A 50 -7.89 5.08 -1.48
C ALA A 50 -8.40 6.01 -0.37
N VAL A 51 -9.71 5.98 -0.06
CA VAL A 51 -10.30 6.75 1.03
C VAL A 51 -9.68 6.37 2.36
N TYR A 52 -9.57 5.07 2.65
CA TYR A 52 -8.96 4.59 3.88
C TYR A 52 -7.49 5.03 4.00
N GLY A 53 -6.71 4.84 2.93
CA GLY A 53 -5.32 5.30 2.87
C GLY A 53 -5.19 6.82 3.04
N THR A 54 -6.13 7.59 2.49
CA THR A 54 -6.18 9.05 2.64
C THR A 54 -6.43 9.45 4.09
N VAL A 55 -7.38 8.81 4.76
CA VAL A 55 -7.66 9.06 6.18
C VAL A 55 -6.42 8.79 7.03
N LEU A 56 -5.76 7.65 6.84
CA LEU A 56 -4.50 7.37 7.54
C LEU A 56 -3.40 8.37 7.19
N GLY A 57 -3.25 8.71 5.91
CA GLY A 57 -2.27 9.70 5.46
C GLY A 57 -2.49 11.07 6.12
N LEU A 58 -3.73 11.54 6.19
CA LEU A 58 -4.08 12.80 6.86
C LEU A 58 -3.82 12.75 8.37
N CYS A 59 -4.12 11.63 9.04
CA CYS A 59 -3.74 11.44 10.44
C CYS A 59 -2.22 11.52 10.63
N GLY A 60 -1.43 10.89 9.76
CA GLY A 60 0.03 10.94 9.80
C GLY A 60 0.57 12.37 9.61
N VAL A 61 -0.02 13.14 8.69
CA VAL A 61 0.33 14.57 8.51
C VAL A 61 -0.02 15.36 9.77
N GLY A 62 -1.20 15.17 10.34
CA GLY A 62 -1.61 15.83 11.58
C GLY A 62 -0.67 15.52 12.75
N VAL A 63 -0.31 14.25 12.93
CA VAL A 63 0.68 13.80 13.92
C VAL A 63 2.04 14.45 13.69
N GLY A 64 2.51 14.51 12.43
CA GLY A 64 3.79 15.12 12.10
C GLY A 64 3.83 16.63 12.41
N LEU A 65 2.77 17.36 12.04
CA LEU A 65 2.64 18.79 12.36
C LEU A 65 2.60 19.03 13.86
N TYR A 66 1.84 18.22 14.58
CA TYR A 66 1.77 18.29 16.05
C TYR A 66 3.13 17.98 16.68
N ALA A 67 3.86 17.00 16.13
CA ALA A 67 5.15 16.61 16.65
C ALA A 67 6.21 17.72 16.54
N VAL A 68 6.16 18.49 15.45
CA VAL A 68 7.01 19.69 15.30
C VAL A 68 6.71 20.70 16.41
N MET A 69 5.44 20.97 16.71
CA MET A 69 5.05 21.87 17.80
C MET A 69 5.52 21.36 19.17
N ALA A 70 5.37 20.06 19.44
CA ALA A 70 5.78 19.44 20.70
C ALA A 70 7.31 19.52 20.92
N VAL A 71 8.13 19.45 19.87
CA VAL A 71 9.59 19.61 20.00
C VAL A 71 9.93 21.02 20.50
N PHE A 72 9.22 22.04 20.03
CA PHE A 72 9.40 23.41 20.51
C PHE A 72 8.89 23.63 21.94
N SER A 73 7.96 22.80 22.44
CA SER A 73 7.50 22.83 23.82
C SER A 73 8.40 22.04 24.79
N GLY A 74 9.47 21.41 24.31
CA GLY A 74 10.42 20.66 25.12
C GLY A 74 10.08 19.17 25.26
N ALA A 75 9.38 18.60 24.27
CA ALA A 75 9.09 17.16 24.25
C ALA A 75 10.38 16.30 24.33
N PRO A 76 10.29 15.09 24.90
CA PRO A 76 11.43 14.19 25.02
C PRO A 76 12.06 13.83 23.67
N ALA A 77 13.38 13.64 23.63
CA ALA A 77 14.10 13.31 22.39
C ALA A 77 13.65 12.01 21.70
N TRP A 78 13.05 11.06 22.44
CA TRP A 78 12.52 9.81 21.90
C TRP A 78 11.17 9.97 21.18
N TYR A 79 10.50 11.09 21.38
CA TYR A 79 9.14 11.32 20.88
C TYR A 79 9.07 11.35 19.35
N LEU A 80 9.95 12.13 18.71
CA LEU A 80 10.06 12.19 17.25
C LEU A 80 10.37 10.82 16.59
N PRO A 81 11.41 10.07 17.00
CA PRO A 81 11.70 8.79 16.37
C PRO A 81 10.58 7.78 16.61
N LEU A 82 9.91 7.79 17.77
CA LEU A 82 8.76 6.92 18.02
C LEU A 82 7.60 7.21 17.07
N LEU A 83 7.20 8.47 16.92
CA LEU A 83 6.13 8.85 16.00
C LEU A 83 6.49 8.55 14.54
N ALA A 84 7.75 8.75 14.15
CA ALA A 84 8.22 8.37 12.82
C ALA A 84 8.11 6.85 12.57
N VAL A 85 8.50 6.02 13.54
CA VAL A 85 8.39 4.55 13.43
C VAL A 85 6.92 4.12 13.37
N LEU A 86 6.05 4.65 14.23
CA LEU A 86 4.64 4.30 14.25
C LEU A 86 3.91 4.71 12.96
N THR A 87 4.19 5.91 12.45
CA THR A 87 3.62 6.37 11.17
C THR A 87 4.13 5.54 10.01
N MET A 88 5.40 5.17 9.97
CA MET A 88 5.94 4.25 8.94
C MET A 88 5.32 2.85 9.02
N LEU A 89 5.15 2.30 10.22
CA LEU A 89 4.46 1.02 10.45
C LEU A 89 3.00 1.05 10.01
N SER A 90 2.36 2.23 10.02
CA SER A 90 1.01 2.42 9.50
C SER A 90 0.97 2.51 7.97
N VAL A 91 1.93 3.21 7.35
CA VAL A 91 1.95 3.45 5.89
C VAL A 91 2.36 2.20 5.10
N ALA A 92 3.35 1.44 5.59
CA ALA A 92 3.83 0.23 4.91
C ALA A 92 2.72 -0.75 4.50
N PRO A 93 1.76 -1.12 5.37
CA PRO A 93 0.67 -2.00 4.98
C PRO A 93 -0.34 -1.34 4.02
N VAL A 94 -0.52 -0.01 4.04
CA VAL A 94 -1.34 0.69 3.04
C VAL A 94 -0.73 0.54 1.65
N VAL A 95 0.59 0.70 1.52
CA VAL A 95 1.31 0.45 0.27
C VAL A 95 1.13 -1.00 -0.17
N ALA A 96 1.36 -1.96 0.75
CA ALA A 96 1.15 -3.37 0.45
C ALA A 96 -0.30 -3.70 0.05
N ALA A 97 -1.31 -2.98 0.57
CA ALA A 97 -2.71 -3.16 0.20
C ALA A 97 -2.97 -2.77 -1.26
N PHE A 98 -2.32 -1.73 -1.77
CA PHE A 98 -2.36 -1.38 -3.19
C PHE A 98 -1.67 -2.43 -4.07
N LEU A 99 -0.53 -3.00 -3.63
CA LEU A 99 0.11 -4.11 -4.35
C LEU A 99 -0.78 -5.37 -4.35
N ALA A 100 -1.46 -5.63 -3.24
CA ALA A 100 -2.35 -6.77 -3.06
C ALA A 100 -3.76 -6.53 -3.62
N ILE A 101 -3.99 -5.44 -4.38
CA ILE A 101 -5.34 -5.05 -4.78
C ILE A 101 -6.07 -6.11 -5.60
N HIS A 102 -5.35 -7.04 -6.23
CA HIS A 102 -5.95 -8.14 -7.00
C HIS A 102 -6.51 -9.24 -6.11
N GLN A 103 -6.01 -9.37 -4.87
CA GLN A 103 -6.49 -10.36 -3.93
C GLN A 103 -7.85 -9.98 -3.32
N ARG A 104 -8.64 -10.99 -2.94
CA ARG A 104 -10.00 -10.79 -2.42
C ARG A 104 -10.02 -10.20 -1.01
N THR A 105 -9.18 -10.72 -0.12
CA THR A 105 -9.23 -10.42 1.33
C THR A 105 -7.96 -9.79 1.88
N LEU A 106 -6.78 -10.11 1.33
CA LEU A 106 -5.50 -9.62 1.81
C LEU A 106 -5.35 -8.08 1.90
N PRO A 107 -5.82 -7.27 0.93
CA PRO A 107 -5.71 -5.81 1.08
C PRO A 107 -6.47 -5.29 2.31
N TRP A 108 -7.58 -5.93 2.70
CA TRP A 108 -8.33 -5.52 3.88
C TRP A 108 -7.59 -5.80 5.17
N PHE A 109 -6.96 -6.98 5.30
CA PHE A 109 -6.15 -7.30 6.48
C PHE A 109 -4.97 -6.35 6.64
N LEU A 110 -4.34 -5.97 5.53
CA LEU A 110 -3.26 -4.99 5.53
C LEU A 110 -3.75 -3.61 5.99
N LEU A 111 -4.86 -3.11 5.43
CA LEU A 111 -5.43 -1.83 5.88
C LEU A 111 -5.79 -1.84 7.36
N LEU A 112 -6.39 -2.94 7.84
CA LEU A 112 -6.75 -3.11 9.25
C LEU A 112 -5.51 -3.16 10.14
N GLY A 113 -4.41 -3.78 9.67
CA GLY A 113 -3.12 -3.78 10.36
C GLY A 113 -2.44 -2.40 10.43
N GLY A 114 -2.74 -1.50 9.49
CA GLY A 114 -2.21 -0.13 9.50
C GLY A 114 -2.88 0.81 10.51
N ALA A 115 -4.11 0.51 10.98
CA ALA A 115 -4.83 1.37 11.92
C ALA A 115 -4.26 1.38 13.35
N PRO A 116 -3.94 0.23 13.98
CA PRO A 116 -3.37 0.21 15.34
C PRO A 116 -2.13 1.08 15.52
N PRO A 117 -1.08 1.01 14.68
CA PRO A 117 0.09 1.87 14.88
C PRO A 117 -0.24 3.36 14.70
N MET A 118 -1.17 3.72 13.81
CA MET A 118 -1.64 5.10 13.69
C MET A 118 -2.43 5.56 14.91
N ALA A 119 -3.31 4.71 15.45
CA ALA A 119 -4.09 5.03 16.65
C ALA A 119 -3.15 5.28 17.84
N VAL A 120 -2.10 4.46 17.99
CA VAL A 120 -1.04 4.68 18.99
C VAL A 120 -0.33 6.00 18.71
N ALA A 121 0.08 6.28 17.46
CA ALA A 121 0.74 7.53 17.11
C ALA A 121 -0.09 8.77 17.48
N VAL A 122 -1.39 8.75 17.17
CA VAL A 122 -2.32 9.83 17.54
C VAL A 122 -2.46 9.95 19.06
N SER A 123 -2.60 8.84 19.77
CA SER A 123 -2.71 8.86 21.24
C SER A 123 -1.45 9.41 21.91
N VAL A 124 -0.27 9.03 21.43
CA VAL A 124 1.01 9.55 21.91
C VAL A 124 1.13 11.02 21.56
N ALA A 125 0.73 11.43 20.36
CA ALA A 125 0.75 12.83 19.97
C ALA A 125 -0.09 13.68 20.91
N LEU A 126 -1.32 13.28 21.20
CA LEU A 126 -2.22 14.02 22.09
C LEU A 126 -1.80 14.03 23.57
N ALA A 127 -0.86 13.16 23.97
CA ALA A 127 -0.39 13.07 25.35
C ALA A 127 0.75 14.04 25.69
N TYR A 128 1.36 14.68 24.69
CA TYR A 128 2.49 15.62 24.81
C TYR A 128 2.14 16.97 24.22
#